data_AF-A0A7J9W799-F1
#
_entry.id   AF-A0A7J9W799-F1
#
_cell.length_a   1.000
_cell.length_b   1.000
_cell.length_c   1.000
_cell.angle_alpha   90.00
_cell.angle_beta   90.00
_cell.angle_gamma   90.00
#
_symmetry.space_group_name_H-M   'P 1'
#
loop_
_entity.id
_entity.type
_entity.pdbx_description
1 polymer ?
#
loop_
_entity_poly.entity_id
_entity_poly.type
_entity_poly.pdbx_seq_one_letter_code
_entity_poly.pdbx_strand_id
1 'polypeptide(L)'
;MGPSGITENGRQKVAYTRRLTDDDVAEIGCVSVTATTLQEFVPKSYEVRLTVIGDRWFPIAIHAGTEGAHTDWRSDPAALAYEFVPVPETVVDGVSRYLKRMNLVYAGLDFVVTPDDRWVMLEANSGPQFGWLEAATGAPMVAAMAELLMRENT
;
A
#
# COMPACT_ATOMS: atom_id res chain seq x y z
N MET A 1 -6.24 4.77 3.33
CA MET A 1 -7.28 4.59 4.37
C MET A 1 -6.68 3.82 5.55
N GLY A 2 -7.02 4.19 6.79
CA GLY A 2 -6.76 3.32 7.94
C GLY A 2 -7.62 2.06 7.86
N PRO A 3 -7.27 0.96 8.53
CA PRO A 3 -8.03 -0.26 8.36
C PRO A 3 -9.42 -0.09 8.97
N SER A 4 -10.45 -0.54 8.25
CA SER A 4 -11.83 -0.46 8.71
C SER A 4 -11.96 -1.23 10.02
N GLY A 5 -12.38 -0.54 11.08
CA GLY A 5 -12.53 -1.13 12.40
C GLY A 5 -13.95 -1.02 12.91
N ILE A 6 -14.42 -2.05 13.61
CA ILE A 6 -15.65 -2.01 14.41
C ILE A 6 -15.31 -2.28 15.86
N THR A 7 -15.98 -1.61 16.78
CA THR A 7 -15.89 -1.94 18.20
C THR A 7 -17.08 -2.83 18.54
N GLU A 8 -16.80 -4.08 18.92
CA GLU A 8 -17.82 -5.04 19.35
C GLU A 8 -17.44 -5.56 20.74
N ASN A 9 -18.39 -5.51 21.68
CA ASN A 9 -18.18 -5.91 23.07
C ASN A 9 -16.96 -5.26 23.75
N GLY A 10 -16.72 -3.96 23.45
CA GLY A 10 -15.58 -3.20 23.98
C GLY A 10 -14.23 -3.57 23.35
N ARG A 11 -14.19 -4.47 22.36
CA ARG A 11 -12.98 -4.85 21.64
C ARG A 11 -12.97 -4.24 20.24
N GLN A 12 -11.90 -3.54 19.91
CA GLN A 12 -11.66 -3.09 18.55
C GLN A 12 -11.31 -4.30 17.68
N LYS A 13 -12.06 -4.49 16.59
CA LYS A 13 -11.79 -5.45 15.54
C LYS A 13 -11.38 -4.67 14.31
N VAL A 14 -10.28 -5.08 13.69
CA VAL A 14 -9.73 -4.45 12.49
C VAL A 14 -9.88 -5.44 11.34
N ALA A 15 -10.40 -4.99 10.20
CA ALA A 15 -10.49 -5.80 9.00
C ALA A 15 -9.16 -5.77 8.23
N TYR A 16 -8.51 -6.93 8.19
CA TYR A 16 -7.37 -7.21 7.33
C TYR A 16 -7.83 -7.93 6.06
N THR A 17 -7.01 -7.84 5.03
CA THR A 17 -7.18 -8.65 3.82
C THR A 17 -6.86 -10.10 4.17
N ARG A 18 -7.68 -11.02 3.68
CA ARG A 18 -7.46 -12.47 3.84
C ARG A 18 -7.79 -13.21 2.56
N ARG A 19 -7.24 -14.42 2.42
CA ARG A 19 -7.64 -15.34 1.36
C ARG A 19 -9.07 -15.82 1.61
N LEU A 20 -9.84 -15.92 0.54
CA LEU A 20 -11.13 -16.61 0.57
C LEU A 20 -10.88 -18.13 0.52
N THR A 21 -11.65 -18.86 1.30
CA THR A 21 -11.76 -20.32 1.25
C THR A 21 -12.93 -20.73 0.35
N ASP A 22 -13.03 -22.02 0.03
CA ASP A 22 -14.17 -22.55 -0.72
C ASP A 22 -15.50 -22.33 0.04
N ASP A 23 -15.48 -22.40 1.37
CA ASP A 23 -16.65 -22.10 2.22
C ASP A 23 -17.08 -20.63 2.09
N ASP A 24 -16.12 -19.69 2.03
CA ASP A 24 -16.45 -18.27 1.82
C ASP A 24 -17.10 -18.05 0.46
N VAL A 25 -16.64 -18.78 -0.56
CA VAL A 25 -17.19 -18.69 -1.93
C VAL A 25 -18.59 -19.30 -1.98
N ALA A 26 -18.83 -20.40 -1.26
CA ALA A 26 -20.16 -20.98 -1.14
C ALA A 26 -21.16 -20.00 -0.50
N GLU A 27 -20.71 -19.18 0.44
CA GLU A 27 -21.52 -18.19 1.16
C GLU A 27 -21.42 -16.77 0.58
N ILE A 28 -20.93 -16.60 -0.65
CA ILE A 28 -20.65 -15.27 -1.24
C ILE A 28 -21.89 -14.37 -1.34
N GLY A 29 -23.10 -14.94 -1.27
CA GLY A 29 -24.36 -14.19 -1.21
C GLY A 29 -24.45 -13.24 -0.01
N CYS A 30 -23.68 -13.45 1.06
CA CYS A 30 -23.68 -12.60 2.25
C CYS A 30 -23.22 -11.16 1.99
N VAL A 31 -22.47 -10.91 0.91
CA VAL A 31 -22.01 -9.56 0.52
C VAL A 31 -22.92 -8.90 -0.52
N SER A 32 -24.07 -9.48 -0.86
CA SER A 32 -24.96 -9.00 -1.93
C SER A 32 -25.56 -7.60 -1.70
N VAL A 33 -25.58 -7.13 -0.46
CA VAL A 33 -26.22 -5.85 -0.09
C VAL A 33 -25.31 -4.62 -0.29
N THR A 34 -24.02 -4.81 -0.59
CA THR A 34 -23.06 -3.71 -0.79
C THR A 34 -21.94 -4.09 -1.75
N ALA A 35 -21.24 -3.10 -2.29
CA ALA A 35 -20.07 -3.33 -3.12
C ALA A 35 -18.93 -3.95 -2.28
N THR A 36 -18.34 -5.02 -2.81
CA THR A 36 -17.21 -5.72 -2.19
C THR A 36 -16.10 -5.90 -3.22
N THR A 37 -14.87 -5.59 -2.81
CA THR A 37 -13.70 -5.80 -3.66
C THR A 37 -13.14 -7.19 -3.40
N LEU A 38 -13.18 -8.04 -4.42
CA LEU A 38 -12.44 -9.29 -4.49
C LEU A 38 -11.35 -9.15 -5.55
N GLN A 39 -10.18 -9.70 -5.27
CA GLN A 39 -9.07 -9.69 -6.22
C GLN A 39 -8.35 -11.04 -6.22
N GLU A 40 -7.70 -11.35 -7.33
CA GLU A 40 -6.73 -12.44 -7.39
C GLU A 40 -5.62 -12.21 -6.38
N PHE A 41 -5.17 -13.28 -5.71
CA PHE A 41 -3.97 -13.19 -4.88
C PHE A 41 -2.73 -13.36 -5.72
N VAL A 42 -1.85 -12.39 -5.63
CA VAL A 42 -0.60 -12.37 -6.35
C VAL A 42 0.49 -12.97 -5.44
N PRO A 43 1.13 -14.09 -5.82
CA PRO A 43 2.30 -14.59 -5.10
C PRO A 43 3.38 -13.53 -5.09
N LYS A 44 4.01 -13.31 -3.93
CA LYS A 44 4.92 -12.18 -3.74
C LYS A 44 6.20 -12.55 -3.00
N SER A 45 7.30 -11.98 -3.45
CA SER A 45 8.55 -11.91 -2.70
C SER A 45 8.45 -10.87 -1.60
N TYR A 46 7.93 -9.69 -1.93
CA TYR A 46 7.73 -8.56 -1.01
C TYR A 46 6.70 -7.58 -1.58
N GLU A 47 6.32 -6.59 -0.78
CA GLU A 47 5.48 -5.47 -1.21
C GLU A 47 6.31 -4.20 -1.32
N VAL A 48 5.87 -3.23 -2.13
CA VAL A 48 6.49 -1.91 -2.17
C VAL A 48 5.43 -0.86 -1.91
N ARG A 49 5.68 -0.02 -0.90
CA ARG A 49 5.02 1.28 -0.75
C ARG A 49 5.84 2.31 -1.52
N LEU A 50 5.34 2.73 -2.67
CA LEU A 50 5.89 3.86 -3.40
C LEU A 50 5.16 5.13 -2.98
N THR A 51 5.80 5.96 -2.16
CA THR A 51 5.28 7.29 -1.83
C THR A 51 5.85 8.31 -2.81
N VAL A 52 4.98 9.06 -3.49
CA VAL A 52 5.37 10.16 -4.38
C VAL A 52 4.90 11.47 -3.77
N ILE A 53 5.81 12.43 -3.60
CA ILE A 53 5.55 13.78 -3.07
C ILE A 53 6.18 14.79 -4.04
N GLY A 54 5.33 15.47 -4.82
CA GLY A 54 5.75 16.35 -5.90
C GLY A 54 6.55 15.57 -6.95
N ASP A 55 7.83 15.88 -7.03
CA ASP A 55 8.83 15.26 -7.91
C ASP A 55 9.70 14.21 -7.20
N ARG A 56 9.49 13.96 -5.90
CA ARG A 56 10.28 13.02 -5.09
C ARG A 56 9.57 11.68 -4.92
N TRP A 57 10.34 10.61 -5.09
CA TRP A 57 9.85 9.23 -5.08
C TRP A 57 10.56 8.47 -3.97
N PHE A 58 9.78 7.80 -3.12
CA PHE A 58 10.25 7.01 -1.98
C PHE A 58 9.72 5.58 -2.13
N PRO A 59 10.40 4.74 -2.94
CA PRO A 59 10.07 3.34 -3.12
C PRO A 59 10.66 2.50 -1.97
N ILE A 60 9.81 2.12 -1.02
CA ILE A 60 10.25 1.33 0.14
C ILE A 60 9.61 -0.05 0.07
N ALA A 61 10.45 -1.08 0.01
CA ALA A 61 10.03 -2.46 0.14
C ALA A 61 9.62 -2.77 1.58
N ILE A 62 8.64 -3.65 1.72
CA ILE A 62 8.11 -4.20 2.96
C ILE A 62 8.29 -5.70 2.88
N HIS A 63 9.19 -6.23 3.70
CA HIS A 63 9.45 -7.66 3.82
C HIS A 63 8.71 -8.21 5.04
N ALA A 64 7.86 -9.21 4.83
CA ALA A 64 7.10 -9.85 5.88
C ALA A 64 7.87 -11.03 6.52
N GLY A 65 7.99 -11.03 7.84
CA GLY A 65 8.63 -12.10 8.61
C GLY A 65 7.70 -13.21 9.10
N THR A 66 6.39 -13.10 8.86
CA THR A 66 5.37 -14.10 9.25
C THR A 66 4.39 -14.35 8.11
N GLU A 67 3.76 -15.53 8.09
CA GLU A 67 2.73 -15.89 7.09
C GLU A 67 1.52 -14.94 7.10
N GLY A 68 1.14 -14.46 8.28
CA GLY A 68 0.07 -13.46 8.43
C GLY A 68 0.43 -12.15 7.73
N ALA A 69 1.62 -11.60 8.05
CA ALA A 69 2.14 -10.41 7.39
C ALA A 69 2.40 -10.62 5.89
N HIS A 70 2.71 -11.86 5.47
CA HIS A 70 2.83 -12.20 4.06
C HIS A 70 1.48 -12.12 3.36
N THR A 71 0.36 -12.46 4.00
CA THR A 71 -0.95 -12.20 3.39
C THR A 71 -1.30 -10.72 3.39
N ASP A 72 -1.11 -10.04 4.53
CA ASP A 72 -1.38 -8.62 4.72
C ASP A 72 -0.40 -8.03 5.74
N TRP A 73 0.56 -7.23 5.28
CA TRP A 73 1.64 -6.70 6.13
C TRP A 73 1.13 -5.97 7.38
N ARG A 74 -0.09 -5.43 7.33
CA ARG A 74 -0.71 -4.71 8.46
C ARG A 74 -1.02 -5.62 9.65
N SER A 75 -1.10 -6.94 9.45
CA SER A 75 -1.50 -7.87 10.51
C SER A 75 -0.44 -8.06 11.59
N ASP A 76 0.84 -7.86 11.26
CA ASP A 76 1.96 -8.04 12.20
C ASP A 76 3.11 -7.05 11.94
N PRO A 77 2.93 -5.77 12.34
CA PRO A 77 3.91 -4.72 12.08
C PRO A 77 5.28 -4.94 12.75
N ALA A 78 5.33 -5.76 13.80
CA ALA A 78 6.56 -6.05 14.52
C ALA A 78 7.48 -7.02 13.74
N ALA A 79 6.92 -7.75 12.77
CA ALA A 79 7.64 -8.71 11.94
C ALA A 79 8.03 -8.13 10.56
N LEU A 80 8.08 -6.81 10.40
CA LEU A 80 8.37 -6.17 9.12
C LEU A 80 9.77 -5.59 9.08
N ALA A 81 10.43 -5.74 7.93
CA ALA A 81 11.67 -5.05 7.59
C ALA A 81 11.47 -4.17 6.35
N TYR A 82 12.23 -3.07 6.28
CA TYR A 82 12.06 -2.06 5.25
C TYR A 82 13.39 -1.68 4.61
N GLU A 83 13.38 -1.50 3.30
CA GLU A 83 14.54 -1.01 2.56
C GLU A 83 14.13 -0.25 1.31
N PHE A 84 15.01 0.64 0.83
CA PHE A 84 14.81 1.29 -0.46
C PHE A 84 15.09 0.31 -1.60
N VAL A 85 14.25 0.34 -2.63
CA VAL A 85 14.41 -0.49 -3.83
C VAL A 85 14.34 0.34 -5.11
N PRO A 86 15.07 -0.06 -6.17
CA PRO A 86 14.91 0.59 -7.47
C PRO A 86 13.51 0.32 -8.04
N VAL A 87 12.97 1.29 -8.77
CA VAL A 87 11.69 1.16 -9.48
C VAL A 87 11.96 0.93 -10.96
N PRO A 88 11.39 -0.12 -11.59
CA PRO A 88 11.52 -0.33 -13.02
C PRO A 88 10.98 0.86 -13.83
N GLU A 89 11.63 1.19 -14.95
CA GLU A 89 11.24 2.31 -15.81
C GLU A 89 9.77 2.24 -16.26
N THR A 90 9.29 1.03 -16.57
CA THR A 90 7.89 0.79 -16.95
C THR A 90 6.90 1.14 -15.84
N VAL A 91 7.28 0.96 -14.57
CA VAL A 91 6.48 1.35 -13.40
C VAL A 91 6.53 2.86 -13.22
N VAL A 92 7.70 3.49 -13.36
CA VAL A 92 7.84 4.96 -13.31
C VAL A 92 6.94 5.64 -14.35
N ASP A 93 6.94 5.14 -15.58
CA ASP A 93 6.10 5.64 -16.67
C ASP A 93 4.61 5.48 -16.37
N GLY A 94 4.21 4.30 -15.89
CA GLY A 94 2.83 3.99 -15.52
C GLY A 94 2.31 4.88 -14.40
N VAL A 95 3.10 5.02 -13.32
CA VAL A 95 2.76 5.86 -12.17
C VAL A 95 2.71 7.33 -12.56
N SER A 96 3.67 7.82 -13.35
CA SER A 96 3.68 9.21 -13.82
C SER A 96 2.42 9.55 -14.64
N ARG A 97 2.02 8.64 -15.54
CA ARG A 97 0.78 8.78 -16.32
C ARG A 97 -0.46 8.75 -15.43
N TYR A 98 -0.49 7.87 -14.42
CA TYR A 98 -1.59 7.78 -13.47
C TYR A 98 -1.73 9.08 -12.67
N LEU A 99 -0.65 9.56 -12.04
CA LEU A 99 -0.66 10.77 -11.22
C LEU A 99 -1.08 12.00 -12.04
N LYS A 100 -0.55 12.14 -13.27
CA LYS A 100 -0.96 13.21 -14.18
C LYS A 100 -2.45 13.14 -14.54
N ARG A 101 -2.97 11.94 -14.84
CA ARG A 101 -4.39 11.75 -15.20
C ARG A 101 -5.33 12.03 -14.03
N MET A 102 -4.92 11.68 -12.81
CA MET A 102 -5.71 11.90 -11.59
C MET A 102 -5.48 13.28 -10.97
N ASN A 103 -4.58 14.10 -11.54
CA ASN A 103 -4.17 15.39 -11.01
C ASN A 103 -3.68 15.31 -9.55
N LEU A 104 -2.84 14.31 -9.26
CA LEU A 104 -2.27 14.06 -7.94
C LEU A 104 -0.80 14.48 -7.91
N VAL A 105 -0.45 15.34 -6.94
CA VAL A 105 0.95 15.68 -6.60
C VAL A 105 1.45 14.93 -5.38
N TYR A 106 0.60 14.12 -4.75
CA TYR A 106 0.91 13.31 -3.58
C TYR A 106 0.10 12.02 -3.64
N ALA A 107 0.78 10.88 -3.52
CA ALA A 107 0.13 9.58 -3.48
C ALA A 107 1.02 8.53 -2.83
N GLY A 108 0.39 7.49 -2.28
CA GLY A 108 1.06 6.26 -1.87
C GLY A 108 0.50 5.14 -2.72
N LEU A 109 1.35 4.48 -3.48
CA LEU A 109 0.99 3.40 -4.37
C LEU A 109 1.53 2.10 -3.79
N ASP A 110 0.66 1.13 -3.63
CA ASP A 110 1.00 -0.16 -3.05
C ASP A 110 1.15 -1.18 -4.18
N PHE A 111 2.30 -1.83 -4.23
CA PHE A 111 2.64 -2.84 -5.22
C PHE A 111 2.98 -4.17 -4.54
N VAL A 112 2.69 -5.25 -5.25
CA VAL A 112 3.30 -6.56 -5.04
C VAL A 112 4.46 -6.72 -6.00
N VAL A 113 5.61 -7.21 -5.51
CA VAL A 113 6.69 -7.73 -6.35
C VAL A 113 6.67 -9.24 -6.30
N THR A 114 6.48 -9.88 -7.44
CA THR A 114 6.39 -11.33 -7.58
C THR A 114 7.76 -12.02 -7.48
N PRO A 115 7.83 -13.35 -7.32
CA PRO A 115 9.09 -14.12 -7.38
C PRO A 115 9.84 -14.02 -8.70
N ASP A 116 9.17 -13.63 -9.79
CA ASP A 116 9.74 -13.35 -11.10
C ASP A 116 9.92 -11.84 -11.38
N ASP A 117 10.06 -11.04 -10.31
CA ASP A 117 10.35 -9.60 -10.33
C ASP A 117 9.34 -8.72 -11.09
N ARG A 118 8.10 -9.19 -11.27
CA ARG A 118 7.02 -8.39 -11.83
C ARG A 118 6.36 -7.55 -10.76
N TRP A 119 6.12 -6.29 -11.08
CA TRP A 119 5.42 -5.34 -10.22
C TRP A 119 3.94 -5.31 -10.57
N VAL A 120 3.09 -5.67 -9.61
CA VAL A 120 1.63 -5.67 -9.74
C VAL A 120 1.06 -4.60 -8.81
N MET A 121 0.43 -3.58 -9.39
CA MET A 121 -0.19 -2.49 -8.63
C MET A 121 -1.47 -2.98 -7.95
N LEU A 122 -1.63 -2.69 -6.66
CA LEU A 122 -2.84 -3.00 -5.89
C LEU A 122 -3.76 -1.79 -5.75
N GLU A 123 -3.21 -0.67 -5.27
CA GLU A 123 -3.97 0.56 -5.07
C GLU A 123 -3.12 1.82 -5.24
N ALA A 124 -3.80 2.95 -5.38
CA ALA A 124 -3.21 4.28 -5.23
C ALA A 124 -4.04 5.08 -4.22
N ASN A 125 -3.45 5.31 -3.06
CA ASN A 125 -4.01 6.09 -1.98
C ASN A 125 -3.61 7.56 -2.16
N SER A 126 -4.59 8.47 -2.26
CA SER A 126 -4.37 9.92 -2.44
C SER A 126 -4.01 10.67 -1.16
N GLY A 127 -4.03 9.99 -0.01
CA GLY A 127 -3.64 10.53 1.30
C GLY A 127 -3.02 9.43 2.15
N PRO A 128 -1.88 8.84 1.74
CA PRO A 128 -1.25 7.78 2.49
C PRO A 128 -0.73 8.31 3.83
N GLN A 129 -0.58 7.40 4.78
CA GLN A 129 0.29 7.63 5.93
C GLN A 129 1.69 7.14 5.55
N PHE A 130 2.72 7.94 5.83
CA PHE A 130 4.12 7.59 5.55
C PHE A 130 5.04 7.72 6.77
N GLY A 131 4.58 8.31 7.88
CA GLY A 131 5.46 8.65 9.01
C GLY A 131 6.19 7.45 9.62
N TRP A 132 5.57 6.27 9.62
CA TRP A 132 6.20 5.05 10.10
C TRP A 132 7.33 4.55 9.19
N LEU A 133 7.22 4.75 7.87
CA LEU A 133 8.27 4.43 6.90
C LEU A 133 9.43 5.41 7.00
N GLU A 134 9.14 6.70 7.16
CA GLU A 134 10.17 7.71 7.43
C GLU A 134 10.94 7.38 8.71
N ALA A 135 10.23 7.07 9.80
CA ALA A 135 10.87 6.69 11.06
C ALA A 135 11.76 5.45 10.93
N ALA A 136 11.33 4.47 10.13
CA ALA A 136 12.06 3.22 9.96
C ALA A 136 13.25 3.31 9.00
N THR A 137 13.20 4.18 7.99
CA THR A 137 14.19 4.22 6.89
C THR A 137 15.02 5.50 6.84
N GLY A 138 14.63 6.55 7.57
CA GLY A 138 15.23 7.88 7.46
C GLY A 138 14.85 8.65 6.18
N ALA A 139 13.88 8.15 5.41
CA ALA A 139 13.38 8.83 4.22
C ALA A 139 12.88 10.25 4.54
N PRO A 140 13.33 11.33 3.86
CA PRO A 140 12.95 12.70 4.20
C PRO A 140 11.58 13.10 3.63
N MET A 141 10.52 12.34 3.93
CA MET A 141 9.18 12.52 3.37
C MET A 141 8.43 13.73 3.97
N VAL A 142 8.56 13.99 5.27
CA VAL A 142 8.03 15.21 5.91
C VAL A 142 8.68 16.45 5.31
N ALA A 143 10.01 16.43 5.14
CA ALA A 143 10.73 17.54 4.51
C ALA A 143 10.27 17.74 3.06
N ALA A 144 10.14 16.66 2.28
CA ALA A 144 9.61 16.73 0.92
C ALA A 144 8.19 17.31 0.86
N MET A 145 7.33 16.94 1.82
CA MET A 145 5.96 17.48 1.90
C MET A 145 5.96 18.97 2.25
N ALA A 146 6.76 19.39 3.24
CA ALA A 146 6.88 20.79 3.61
C ALA A 146 7.40 21.63 2.43
N GLU A 147 8.43 21.14 1.74
CA GLU A 147 8.96 21.79 0.54
C GLU A 147 7.91 21.90 -0.57
N LEU A 148 7.14 20.85 -0.83
CA LEU A 148 6.04 20.87 -1.80
C LEU A 148 5.01 21.95 -1.45
N LEU A 149 4.59 22.05 -0.19
CA LEU A 149 3.61 23.02 0.28
C LEU A 149 4.11 24.47 0.26
N MET A 150 5.43 24.67 0.35
CA MET A 150 6.05 26.00 0.26
C MET A 150 6.25 26.49 -1.17
N ARG A 151 6.07 25.65 -2.20
CA ARG A 151 6.18 26.08 -3.60
C ARG A 151 5.04 27.04 -3.90
N GLU A 152 5.36 28.26 -4.33
CA GLU A 152 4.36 29.17 -4.91
C GLU A 152 3.83 28.55 -6.20
N ASN A 153 2.51 28.51 -6.37
CA ASN A 153 1.87 28.13 -7.63
C ASN A 153 2.37 29.09 -8.72
N THR A 154 3.34 28.66 -9.52
CA THR A 154 3.83 29.37 -10.69
C THR A 154 3.09 28.90 -11.93
#